data_AF-A0A4R1JUA0-F1
#
_entry.id   AF-A0A4R1JUA0-F1
#
_cell.length_a   1.000
_cell.length_b   1.000
_cell.length_c   1.000
_cell.angle_alpha   90.00
_cell.angle_beta   90.00
_cell.angle_gamma   90.00
#
_symmetry.space_group_name_H-M   'P 1'
#
loop_
_entity.id
_entity.type
_entity.pdbx_description
1 polymer ?
#
loop_
_entity_poly.entity_id
_entity_poly.type
_entity_poly.pdbx_seq_one_letter_code
_entity_poly.pdbx_strand_id
1 'polypeptide(L)'
;MTKKSFLILLILPLILMSCDPAHTINFINKGKNNVKVKLVINPKTQFERLNDIKVGDSIVFNLEPYNTGENEDGIYFGIGVWNENLLKTVAEDVKRIEIENNDYKTVYKSQKSIEKILIKNQEGFWWKTAVNININDDLTN
;
A
#
# COMPACT_ATOMS: atom_id res chain seq x y z
N MET A 1 50.88 2.06 1.50
CA MET A 1 49.51 2.38 1.96
C MET A 1 49.40 2.03 3.43
N THR A 2 49.12 3.02 4.28
CA THR A 2 48.99 2.85 5.73
C THR A 2 47.79 1.97 6.06
N LYS A 3 47.91 1.05 7.03
CA LYS A 3 46.85 0.11 7.46
C LYS A 3 45.48 0.76 7.74
N LYS A 4 45.46 2.07 8.03
CA LYS A 4 44.25 2.88 8.25
C LYS A 4 43.42 3.11 6.97
N SER A 5 44.06 3.14 5.79
CA SER A 5 43.38 3.36 4.50
C SER A 5 42.58 2.13 4.04
N PHE A 6 43.00 0.93 4.46
CA PHE A 6 42.31 -0.33 4.14
C PHE A 6 41.03 -0.52 4.97
N LEU A 7 41.00 0.00 6.19
CA LEU A 7 39.83 -0.12 7.08
C LEU A 7 38.64 0.71 6.57
N ILE A 8 38.93 1.89 6.00
CA ILE A 8 37.91 2.78 5.41
C ILE A 8 37.27 2.14 4.16
N LEU A 9 38.07 1.44 3.34
CA LEU A 9 37.60 0.73 2.16
C LEU A 9 36.64 -0.43 2.51
N LEU A 10 36.81 -1.03 3.70
CA LEU A 10 36.03 -2.19 4.16
C LEU A 10 34.72 -1.79 4.86
N ILE A 11 34.63 -0.55 5.39
CA ILE A 11 33.43 -0.02 6.04
C ILE A 11 32.46 0.59 5.01
N LEU A 12 32.95 1.16 3.90
CA LEU A 12 32.14 1.79 2.86
C LEU A 12 31.02 0.89 2.26
N PRO A 13 31.24 -0.41 1.96
CA PRO A 13 30.16 -1.25 1.43
C PRO A 13 29.08 -1.61 2.46
N LEU A 14 29.38 -1.54 3.77
CA LEU A 14 28.39 -1.79 4.83
C LEU A 14 27.38 -0.64 4.96
N ILE A 15 27.76 0.58 4.56
CA ILE A 15 26.87 1.75 4.54
C ILE A 15 25.98 1.77 3.29
N LEU A 16 26.29 0.94 2.28
CA LEU A 16 25.53 0.77 1.05
C LEU A 16 24.61 -0.46 1.09
N MET A 17 24.43 -1.10 2.24
CA MET A 17 23.32 -2.03 2.47
C MET A 17 22.02 -1.21 2.44
N SER A 18 21.58 -0.94 1.21
CA SER A 18 20.26 -0.44 0.87
C SER A 18 19.23 -1.30 1.60
N CYS A 19 18.58 -0.74 2.62
CA CYS A 19 17.27 -1.24 3.01
C CYS A 19 16.36 -0.96 1.82
N ASP A 20 16.23 -1.95 0.92
CA ASP A 20 15.31 -1.83 -0.17
C ASP A 20 13.90 -1.62 0.42
N PRO A 21 13.25 -0.50 0.09
CA PRO A 21 12.05 -0.06 0.79
C PRO A 21 10.90 -1.06 0.61
N ALA A 22 10.07 -1.14 1.65
CA ALA A 22 8.91 -2.01 1.69
C ALA A 22 7.93 -1.67 0.55
N HIS A 23 7.55 -2.69 -0.20
CA HIS A 23 6.60 -2.63 -1.29
C HIS A 23 5.19 -2.82 -0.71
N THR A 24 4.40 -1.75 -0.61
CA THR A 24 3.16 -1.76 0.18
C THR A 24 1.99 -1.06 -0.51
N ILE A 25 0.77 -1.48 -0.17
CA ILE A 25 -0.46 -0.73 -0.41
C ILE A 25 -1.09 -0.45 0.96
N ASN A 26 -1.09 0.80 1.37
CA ASN A 26 -1.59 1.24 2.67
C ASN A 26 -2.86 2.08 2.50
N PHE A 27 -3.77 1.93 3.46
CA PHE A 27 -4.94 2.77 3.64
C PHE A 27 -4.72 3.60 4.89
N ILE A 28 -4.75 4.92 4.74
CA ILE A 28 -4.42 5.86 5.81
C ILE A 28 -5.63 6.73 6.09
N ASN A 29 -6.21 6.61 7.28
CA ASN A 29 -7.28 7.48 7.75
C ASN A 29 -6.70 8.80 8.24
N LYS A 30 -7.02 9.87 7.50
CA LYS A 30 -6.72 11.27 7.83
C LYS A 30 -7.97 12.02 8.31
N GLY A 31 -9.11 11.33 8.40
CA GLY A 31 -10.37 11.85 8.89
C GLY A 31 -10.50 11.81 10.41
N LYS A 32 -11.62 12.34 10.91
CA LYS A 32 -11.95 12.39 12.35
C LYS A 32 -12.77 11.19 12.84
N ASN A 33 -13.30 10.40 11.92
CA ASN A 33 -14.17 9.27 12.21
C ASN A 33 -13.46 7.95 11.90
N ASN A 34 -13.91 6.88 12.55
CA ASN A 34 -13.49 5.52 12.19
C ASN A 34 -13.85 5.22 10.74
N VAL A 35 -12.94 4.59 10.02
CA VAL A 35 -13.13 4.19 8.64
C VAL A 35 -12.95 2.68 8.54
N LYS A 36 -13.82 2.06 7.77
CA LYS A 36 -13.69 0.66 7.39
C LYS A 36 -13.37 0.57 5.92
N VAL A 37 -12.27 -0.09 5.61
CA VAL A 37 -11.88 -0.43 4.23
C VAL A 37 -12.12 -1.91 4.03
N LYS A 38 -12.88 -2.27 2.99
CA LYS A 38 -13.07 -3.65 2.57
C LYS A 38 -12.53 -3.86 1.16
N LEU A 39 -11.48 -4.67 1.07
CA LEU A 39 -10.90 -5.12 -0.18
C LEU A 39 -11.51 -6.48 -0.54
N VAL A 40 -12.25 -6.56 -1.64
CA VAL A 40 -12.78 -7.83 -2.14
C VAL A 40 -11.90 -8.31 -3.27
N ILE A 41 -11.37 -9.52 -3.15
CA ILE A 41 -10.35 -10.07 -4.04
C ILE A 41 -11.00 -11.13 -4.93
N ASN A 42 -10.44 -11.35 -6.12
CA ASN A 42 -10.83 -12.46 -6.95
C ASN A 42 -10.44 -13.78 -6.26
N PRO A 43 -11.37 -14.76 -6.09
CA PRO A 43 -11.01 -16.07 -5.54
C PRO A 43 -9.93 -16.76 -6.36
N LYS A 44 -9.82 -16.44 -7.66
CA LYS A 44 -8.79 -16.92 -8.59
C LYS A 44 -7.61 -15.94 -8.78
N THR A 45 -7.36 -15.06 -7.81
CA THR A 45 -6.19 -14.15 -7.83
C THR A 45 -4.91 -14.95 -8.07
N GLN A 46 -4.06 -14.41 -8.95
CA GLN A 46 -2.75 -14.99 -9.25
C GLN A 46 -1.65 -14.35 -8.39
N PHE A 47 -1.96 -13.23 -7.72
CA PHE A 47 -1.05 -12.58 -6.79
C PHE A 47 -1.00 -13.34 -5.46
N GLU A 48 0.09 -14.09 -5.25
CA GLU A 48 0.32 -14.93 -4.06
C GLU A 48 0.05 -14.16 -2.75
N ARG A 49 0.55 -12.93 -2.64
CA ARG A 49 0.34 -12.07 -1.45
C ARG A 49 -1.13 -11.77 -1.16
N LEU A 50 -1.95 -11.55 -2.19
CA LEU A 50 -3.39 -11.36 -2.02
C LEU A 50 -4.11 -12.66 -1.72
N ASN A 51 -3.54 -13.80 -2.12
CA ASN A 51 -4.06 -15.12 -1.82
C ASN A 51 -3.80 -15.54 -0.37
N ASP A 52 -2.60 -15.24 0.15
CA ASP A 52 -2.14 -15.63 1.48
C ASP A 52 -2.86 -14.90 2.62
N ILE A 53 -3.31 -13.66 2.39
CA ILE A 53 -3.93 -12.79 3.42
C ILE A 53 -5.45 -13.06 3.56
N LYS A 54 -6.01 -14.03 2.81
CA LYS A 54 -7.46 -14.28 2.78
C LYS A 54 -7.98 -14.91 4.08
N VAL A 55 -8.89 -14.20 4.75
CA VAL A 55 -9.93 -14.80 5.59
C VAL A 55 -11.25 -14.70 4.82
N GLY A 56 -11.44 -15.59 3.84
CA GLY A 56 -12.53 -15.51 2.85
C GLY A 56 -12.23 -14.58 1.66
N ASP A 57 -13.21 -14.36 0.78
CA ASP A 57 -13.08 -13.57 -0.47
C ASP A 57 -12.78 -12.06 -0.26
N SER A 58 -12.52 -11.62 0.98
CA SER A 58 -12.28 -10.22 1.30
C SER A 58 -11.36 -10.01 2.50
N ILE A 59 -10.63 -8.90 2.47
CA ILE A 59 -9.84 -8.37 3.58
C ILE A 59 -10.56 -7.12 4.12
N VAL A 60 -10.60 -6.96 5.43
CA VAL A 60 -11.24 -5.80 6.09
C VAL A 60 -10.23 -5.14 7.02
N PHE A 61 -10.05 -3.83 6.85
CA PHE A 61 -9.25 -2.96 7.70
C PHE A 61 -10.20 -2.02 8.45
N ASN A 62 -10.07 -1.93 9.77
CA ASN A 62 -10.77 -0.94 10.59
C ASN A 62 -9.73 0.07 11.06
N LEU A 63 -9.81 1.29 10.54
CA LEU A 63 -8.85 2.35 10.77
C LEU A 63 -9.46 3.36 11.74
N GLU A 64 -8.76 3.61 12.83
CA GLU A 64 -9.12 4.65 13.78
C GLU A 64 -8.89 6.06 13.19
N PRO A 65 -9.39 7.14 13.83
CA PRO A 65 -9.24 8.50 13.33
C PRO A 65 -7.78 8.95 13.28
N TYR A 66 -7.53 10.02 12.54
CA TYR A 66 -6.23 10.67 12.49
C TYR A 66 -5.72 11.05 13.90
N ASN A 67 -4.42 10.86 14.13
CA ASN A 67 -3.70 11.00 15.41
C ASN A 67 -3.97 9.92 16.47
N THR A 68 -4.63 8.82 16.14
CA THR A 68 -4.54 7.60 16.95
C THR A 68 -3.47 6.67 16.38
N GLY A 69 -3.00 5.70 17.18
CA GLY A 69 -1.90 4.81 16.79
C GLY A 69 -2.27 3.78 15.72
N GLU A 70 -3.55 3.63 15.38
CA GLU A 70 -4.11 2.59 14.51
C GLU A 70 -4.90 3.20 13.34
N ASN A 71 -4.45 4.34 12.82
CA ASN A 71 -5.09 5.05 11.72
C ASN A 71 -4.59 4.62 10.32
N GLU A 72 -3.67 3.65 10.25
CA GLU A 72 -3.12 3.11 9.00
C GLU A 72 -3.03 1.59 9.08
N ASP A 73 -3.42 0.92 8.00
CA ASP A 73 -3.20 -0.52 7.81
C ASP A 73 -3.12 -0.84 6.31
N GLY A 74 -2.54 -1.97 5.94
CA GLY A 74 -2.23 -2.25 4.56
C GLY A 74 -1.78 -3.67 4.27
N ILE A 75 -1.34 -3.86 3.02
CA ILE A 75 -0.86 -5.13 2.50
C ILE A 75 0.60 -4.99 2.12
N TYR A 76 1.43 -5.85 2.71
CA TYR A 76 2.85 -5.95 2.38
C TYR A 76 3.08 -6.92 1.22
N PHE A 77 3.71 -6.39 0.16
CA PHE A 77 4.02 -7.12 -1.08
C PHE A 77 5.50 -7.55 -1.17
N GLY A 78 6.28 -7.41 -0.10
CA GLY A 78 7.69 -7.74 -0.11
C GLY A 78 8.58 -6.52 -0.35
N ILE A 79 9.71 -6.75 -1.02
CA ILE A 79 10.67 -5.72 -1.39
C ILE A 79 10.52 -5.46 -2.89
N GLY A 80 10.47 -4.19 -3.30
CA GLY A 80 10.28 -3.85 -4.71
C GLY A 80 9.79 -2.44 -4.96
N VAL A 81 9.48 -2.16 -6.23
CA VAL A 81 9.06 -0.85 -6.72
C VAL A 81 7.79 -1.02 -7.53
N TRP A 82 6.80 -0.19 -7.25
CA TRP A 82 5.58 -0.11 -8.01
C TRP A 82 5.85 0.51 -9.38
N ASN A 83 5.44 -0.21 -10.42
CA ASN A 83 5.26 0.32 -11.76
C ASN A 83 3.79 0.16 -12.18
N GLU A 84 3.37 0.90 -13.20
CA GLU A 84 1.97 0.93 -13.63
C GLU A 84 1.45 -0.44 -14.07
N ASN A 85 2.27 -1.24 -14.77
CA ASN A 85 1.88 -2.58 -15.20
C ASN A 85 1.60 -3.51 -14.02
N LEU A 86 2.45 -3.45 -12.98
CA LEU A 86 2.26 -4.25 -11.78
C LEU A 86 1.00 -3.83 -11.02
N LEU A 87 0.75 -2.52 -10.89
CA LEU A 87 -0.48 -2.01 -10.29
C LEU A 87 -1.72 -2.39 -11.08
N LYS A 88 -1.62 -2.44 -12.41
CA LYS A 88 -2.71 -2.92 -13.26
C LYS A 88 -3.01 -4.39 -13.02
N THR A 89 -1.99 -5.25 -12.90
CA THR A 89 -2.17 -6.67 -12.55
C THR A 89 -2.80 -6.82 -11.16
N VAL A 90 -2.36 -6.04 -10.17
CA VAL A 90 -3.00 -6.03 -8.84
C VAL A 90 -4.46 -5.56 -8.95
N ALA A 91 -4.75 -4.54 -9.75
CA ALA A 91 -6.11 -4.05 -9.96
C ALA A 91 -7.03 -5.08 -10.63
N GLU A 92 -6.51 -5.94 -11.50
CA GLU A 92 -7.26 -7.04 -12.13
C GLU A 92 -7.68 -8.11 -11.12
N ASP A 93 -6.88 -8.30 -10.07
CA ASP A 93 -7.13 -9.27 -9.01
C ASP A 93 -8.04 -8.72 -7.89
N VAL A 94 -8.30 -7.41 -7.88
CA VAL A 94 -9.22 -6.76 -6.94
C VAL A 94 -10.58 -6.57 -7.60
N LYS A 95 -11.63 -7.16 -7.01
CA LYS A 95 -13.01 -7.00 -7.48
C LYS A 95 -13.62 -5.65 -7.09
N ARG A 96 -13.35 -5.19 -5.86
CA ARG A 96 -13.77 -3.87 -5.38
C ARG A 96 -13.00 -3.43 -4.15
N ILE A 97 -12.92 -2.11 -3.99
CA ILE A 97 -12.49 -1.44 -2.76
C ILE A 97 -13.69 -0.66 -2.23
N GLU A 98 -14.15 -0.98 -1.02
CA GLU A 98 -15.20 -0.24 -0.33
C GLU A 98 -14.56 0.55 0.82
N ILE A 99 -14.84 1.85 0.91
CA ILE A 99 -14.39 2.72 1.99
C ILE A 99 -15.65 3.33 2.60
N GLU A 100 -15.92 3.03 3.86
CA GLU A 100 -17.13 3.48 4.56
C GLU A 100 -16.81 4.02 5.95
N ASN A 101 -17.54 5.06 6.35
CA ASN A 101 -17.65 5.50 7.74
C ASN A 101 -19.15 5.66 8.07
N ASN A 102 -19.48 6.36 9.16
CA ASN A 102 -20.87 6.58 9.55
C ASN A 102 -21.64 7.52 8.61
N ASP A 103 -20.94 8.35 7.83
CA ASP A 103 -21.52 9.45 7.06
C ASP A 103 -21.52 9.18 5.54
N TYR A 104 -20.57 8.36 5.06
CA TYR A 104 -20.41 8.07 3.64
C TYR A 104 -19.98 6.64 3.34
N LYS A 105 -20.18 6.26 2.09
CA LYS A 105 -19.66 5.03 1.49
C LYS A 105 -19.23 5.27 0.05
N THR A 106 -17.94 5.06 -0.21
CA THR A 106 -17.36 5.10 -1.56
C THR A 106 -17.00 3.70 -2.00
N VAL A 107 -17.34 3.35 -3.25
CA VAL A 107 -17.03 2.03 -3.79
C VAL A 107 -16.38 2.12 -5.17
N TYR A 108 -15.15 1.63 -5.26
CA TYR A 108 -14.42 1.43 -6.51
C TYR A 108 -14.67 0.01 -7.00
N LYS A 109 -15.37 -0.16 -8.12
CA LYS A 109 -15.74 -1.48 -8.68
C LYS A 109 -15.15 -1.78 -10.06
N SER A 110 -14.87 -0.75 -10.85
CA SER A 110 -14.31 -0.97 -12.18
C SER A 110 -12.80 -1.10 -12.09
N GLN A 111 -12.21 -1.99 -12.89
CA GLN A 111 -10.77 -2.15 -13.00
C GLN A 111 -10.09 -0.79 -13.19
N LYS A 112 -10.60 0.04 -14.11
CA LYS A 112 -10.08 1.40 -14.36
C LYS A 112 -10.13 2.31 -13.12
N SER A 113 -11.17 2.20 -12.28
CA SER A 113 -11.26 3.00 -11.05
C SER A 113 -10.27 2.54 -9.98
N ILE A 114 -10.05 1.23 -9.88
CA ILE A 114 -9.11 0.61 -8.93
C ILE A 114 -7.67 0.91 -9.37
N GLU A 115 -7.35 0.71 -10.64
CA GLU A 115 -6.06 1.08 -11.23
C GLU A 115 -5.77 2.57 -11.02
N LYS A 116 -6.75 3.44 -11.28
CA LYS A 116 -6.59 4.89 -11.10
C LYS A 116 -6.29 5.27 -9.65
N ILE A 117 -6.98 4.69 -8.66
CA ILE A 117 -6.70 5.00 -7.26
C ILE A 117 -5.32 4.47 -6.83
N LEU A 118 -4.91 3.30 -7.31
CA LEU A 118 -3.57 2.77 -7.01
C LEU A 118 -2.46 3.63 -7.62
N ILE A 119 -2.57 4.00 -8.90
CA ILE A 119 -1.55 4.79 -9.60
C ILE A 119 -1.48 6.23 -9.03
N LYS A 120 -2.62 6.89 -8.78
CA LYS A 120 -2.67 8.25 -8.25
C LYS A 120 -1.97 8.37 -6.88
N ASN A 121 -2.01 7.30 -6.09
CA ASN A 121 -1.50 7.28 -4.72
C ASN A 121 -0.11 6.61 -4.61
N GLN A 122 0.60 6.40 -5.72
CA GLN A 122 2.01 5.99 -5.67
C GLN A 122 2.88 7.09 -5.06
N GLU A 123 3.64 6.76 -4.04
CA GLU A 123 4.56 7.68 -3.36
C GLU A 123 6.03 7.23 -3.52
N GLY A 124 6.92 8.22 -3.70
CA GLY A 124 8.37 8.03 -3.83
C GLY A 124 9.01 8.98 -4.85
N PHE A 125 10.17 9.56 -4.50
CA PHE A 125 10.84 10.58 -5.32
C PHE A 125 11.64 9.99 -6.50
N TRP A 126 12.40 8.92 -6.26
CA TRP A 126 13.10 8.16 -7.31
C TRP A 126 12.55 6.73 -7.48
N TRP A 127 12.07 6.14 -6.38
CA TRP A 127 11.58 4.77 -6.31
C TRP A 127 10.18 4.81 -5.71
N LYS A 128 9.16 4.46 -6.49
CA LYS A 128 7.76 4.43 -6.04
C LYS A 128 7.51 3.14 -5.26
N THR A 129 7.63 3.15 -3.95
CA THR A 129 7.70 1.90 -3.17
C THR A 129 6.45 1.67 -2.33
N ALA A 130 5.69 2.74 -2.08
CA ALA A 130 4.42 2.67 -1.39
C ALA A 130 3.28 3.18 -2.28
N VAL A 131 2.09 2.62 -2.09
CA VAL A 131 0.83 3.20 -2.55
C VAL A 131 0.03 3.58 -1.30
N ASN A 132 -0.11 4.88 -1.04
CA ASN A 132 -0.71 5.41 0.18
C ASN A 132 -2.07 6.04 -0.12
N ILE A 133 -3.14 5.26 0.02
CA ILE A 133 -4.50 5.72 -0.20
C ILE A 133 -4.96 6.50 1.04
N ASN A 134 -4.85 7.82 0.93
CA ASN A 134 -5.27 8.75 1.96
C ASN A 134 -6.80 8.92 1.95
N ILE A 135 -7.43 8.65 3.09
CA ILE A 135 -8.88 8.72 3.29
C ILE A 135 -9.18 9.91 4.17
N ASN A 136 -9.87 10.90 3.61
CA ASN A 136 -10.33 12.09 4.34
C ASN A 136 -11.83 11.99 4.63
N ASP A 137 -12.33 12.89 5.47
CA ASP A 137 -13.76 13.02 5.77
C ASP A 137 -14.59 13.35 4.50
N ASP A 138 -13.95 13.94 3.48
CA ASP A 138 -14.49 14.18 2.14
C ASP A 138 -13.60 13.48 1.09
N LEU A 139 -13.96 12.26 0.65
CA LEU A 139 -13.24 11.51 -0.40
C LEU A 139 -13.34 12.13 -1.82
N THR A 140 -13.87 13.35 -1.94
CA THR A 140 -14.25 14.00 -3.21
C THR A 140 -13.31 15.07 -3.72
N ASN A 141 -12.16 15.34 -3.09
CA ASN A 141 -11.15 16.29 -3.59
C ASN A 141 -9.79 15.62 -3.87
#